data_AF-B2TNC5-F1
#
_entry.id   AF-B2TNC5-F1
#
_cell.length_a   1.000
_cell.length_b   1.000
_cell.length_c   1.000
_cell.angle_alpha   90.00
_cell.angle_beta   90.00
_cell.angle_gamma   90.00
#
_symmetry.space_group_name_H-M   'P 1'
#
loop_
_entity.id
_entity.type
_entity.pdbx_description
1 polymer ?
#
loop_
_entity_poly.entity_id
_entity_poly.type
_entity_poly.pdbx_seq_one_letter_code
_entity_poly.pdbx_strand_id
1 'polypeptide(L)'
;MIVKCIDNNLCDDLTLSKDYLVIEEAPEYFVVISDKSEEITCKKSRFRVIQDGELAKKTKATINELSYQLNNEFSDIKQFNIRKNSKGEIKEISIKFKY
;
A
#
# COMPACT_ATOMS: atom_id res chain seq x y z
N MET A 1 -0.91 1.10 -8.60
CA MET A 1 0.29 1.71 -7.97
C MET A 1 1.22 2.15 -9.08
N ILE A 2 1.99 3.23 -8.93
CA ILE A 2 3.02 3.64 -9.90
C ILE A 2 4.40 3.43 -9.28
N VAL A 3 5.29 2.80 -10.04
CA VAL A 3 6.66 2.49 -9.61
C VAL A 3 7.67 2.99 -10.65
N LYS A 4 8.81 3.51 -10.20
CA LYS A 4 9.91 3.96 -11.07
C LYS A 4 10.93 2.84 -11.20
N CYS A 5 11.31 2.48 -12.43
CA CYS A 5 12.41 1.54 -12.67
C CYS A 5 13.74 2.16 -12.19
N ILE A 6 14.47 1.44 -11.35
CA ILE A 6 15.80 1.81 -10.83
C ILE A 6 16.88 0.78 -11.22
N ASP A 7 16.49 -0.38 -11.76
CA ASP A 7 17.38 -1.40 -12.32
C ASP A 7 16.66 -2.23 -13.41
N ASN A 8 17.09 -2.07 -14.66
CA ASN A 8 16.55 -2.78 -15.82
C ASN A 8 17.44 -3.94 -16.32
N ASN A 9 18.43 -4.38 -15.55
CA ASN A 9 19.30 -5.50 -15.94
C ASN A 9 18.49 -6.78 -16.19
N LEU A 10 18.58 -7.43 -17.36
CA LEU A 10 17.77 -8.59 -17.75
C LEU A 10 16.26 -8.32 -17.93
N CYS A 11 15.85 -7.05 -18.04
CA CYS A 11 14.49 -6.64 -18.37
C CYS A 11 14.54 -5.55 -19.45
N ASP A 12 14.84 -5.97 -20.68
CA ASP A 12 15.05 -5.05 -21.82
C ASP A 12 13.80 -4.24 -22.19
N ASP A 13 12.63 -4.68 -21.74
CA ASP A 13 11.34 -4.02 -21.97
C ASP A 13 11.04 -2.92 -20.93
N LEU A 14 12.02 -2.62 -20.06
CA LEU A 14 11.98 -1.55 -19.08
C LEU A 14 13.10 -0.53 -19.32
N THR A 15 12.71 0.73 -19.37
CA THR A 15 13.59 1.88 -19.40
C THR A 15 13.92 2.35 -17.98
N LEU A 16 15.21 2.47 -17.67
CA LEU A 16 15.69 3.02 -16.40
C LEU A 16 15.12 4.42 -16.14
N SER A 17 14.75 4.71 -14.89
CA SER A 17 14.14 5.97 -14.43
C SER A 17 12.74 6.30 -14.97
N LYS A 18 12.12 5.42 -15.77
CA LYS A 18 10.74 5.55 -16.23
C LYS A 18 9.74 5.03 -15.18
N ASP A 19 8.56 5.64 -15.15
CA ASP A 19 7.45 5.26 -14.29
C ASP A 19 6.53 4.24 -14.98
N TYR A 20 6.12 3.24 -14.23
CA TYR A 20 5.33 2.09 -14.69
C TYR A 20 4.10 1.91 -13.81
N LEU A 21 2.97 1.59 -14.46
CA LEU A 21 1.76 1.20 -13.77
C LEU A 21 1.88 -0.26 -13.32
N VAL A 22 1.71 -0.48 -12.03
CA VAL A 22 1.58 -1.81 -11.44
C VAL A 22 0.12 -2.23 -11.49
N ILE A 23 -0.12 -3.36 -12.16
CA ILE A 23 -1.44 -3.98 -12.32
C ILE A 23 -1.68 -5.09 -11.28
N GLU A 24 -0.62 -5.78 -10.85
CA GLU A 24 -0.67 -6.79 -9.78
C GLU A 24 0.58 -6.72 -8.90
N GLU A 25 0.41 -7.00 -7.61
CA GLU A 25 1.49 -7.04 -6.63
C GLU A 25 1.50 -8.39 -5.88
N ALA A 26 2.57 -9.16 -6.06
CA ALA A 26 2.89 -10.37 -5.30
C ALA A 26 3.91 -10.05 -4.18
N PRO A 27 4.27 -10.96 -3.27
CA PRO A 27 5.25 -10.66 -2.20
C PRO A 27 6.60 -10.13 -2.71
N GLU A 28 7.17 -10.75 -3.75
CA GLU A 28 8.51 -10.42 -4.27
C GLU A 28 8.51 -9.78 -5.68
N TYR A 29 7.35 -9.70 -6.33
CA TYR A 29 7.23 -9.27 -7.73
C TYR A 29 6.14 -8.21 -7.92
N PHE A 30 6.34 -7.35 -8.91
CA PHE A 30 5.29 -6.53 -9.52
C PHE A 30 5.00 -7.07 -10.92
N VAL A 31 3.72 -7.06 -11.29
CA VAL A 31 3.31 -7.15 -12.69
C VAL A 31 3.09 -5.72 -13.18
N VAL A 32 3.80 -5.34 -14.25
CA VAL A 32 3.74 -4.00 -14.84
C VAL A 32 3.46 -4.08 -16.33
N ILE A 33 2.91 -3.00 -16.89
CA ILE A 33 2.80 -2.83 -18.34
C ILE A 33 4.13 -2.29 -18.88
N SER A 34 4.82 -3.06 -19.72
CA SER A 34 6.14 -2.75 -20.26
C SER A 34 6.13 -1.65 -21.34
N ASP A 35 7.31 -1.26 -21.81
CA ASP A 35 7.43 -0.31 -22.93
C ASP A 35 6.83 -0.84 -24.24
N LYS A 36 6.66 -2.16 -24.36
CA LYS A 36 6.00 -2.83 -25.49
C LYS A 36 4.49 -3.03 -25.29
N SER A 37 3.91 -2.47 -24.22
CA SER A 37 2.50 -2.66 -23.86
C SER A 37 2.14 -4.12 -23.53
N GLU A 38 3.10 -4.88 -23.02
CA GLU A 38 2.90 -6.27 -22.55
C GLU A 38 2.94 -6.33 -21.03
N GLU A 39 2.20 -7.27 -20.43
CA GLU A 39 2.29 -7.55 -19.00
C GLU A 39 3.58 -8.32 -18.71
N ILE A 40 4.45 -7.76 -17.88
CA ILE A 40 5.70 -8.41 -17.49
C ILE A 40 5.82 -8.51 -15.97
N THR A 41 6.34 -9.64 -15.49
CA THR A 41 6.56 -9.91 -14.07
C THR A 41 8.02 -9.60 -13.72
N CYS A 42 8.24 -8.68 -12.80
CA CYS A 42 9.57 -8.18 -12.43
C CYS A 42 9.75 -8.13 -10.91
N LYS A 43 10.97 -8.37 -10.43
CA LYS A 43 11.29 -8.29 -9.00
C LYS A 43 11.07 -6.87 -8.47
N LYS A 44 10.47 -6.74 -7.28
CA LYS A 44 10.22 -5.42 -6.65
C LYS A 44 11.48 -4.60 -6.45
N SER A 45 12.62 -5.25 -6.17
CA SER A 45 13.92 -4.59 -5.97
C SER A 45 14.37 -3.74 -7.15
N ARG A 46 13.80 -3.96 -8.34
CA ARG A 46 14.06 -3.19 -9.56
C ARG A 46 13.34 -1.86 -9.61
N PHE A 47 12.44 -1.60 -8.68
CA PHE A 47 11.62 -0.40 -8.71
C PHE A 47 11.60 0.33 -7.38
N ARG A 48 11.33 1.63 -7.46
CA ARG A 48 10.99 2.49 -6.33
C ARG A 48 9.53 2.90 -6.45
N VAL A 49 8.71 2.68 -5.42
CA VAL A 49 7.31 3.13 -5.42
C VAL A 49 7.25 4.66 -5.49
N ILE A 50 6.52 5.19 -6.48
CA ILE A 50 6.30 6.63 -6.68
C ILE A 50 4.89 7.03 -6.24
N GLN A 51 3.90 6.18 -6.52
CA GLN A 51 2.53 6.41 -6.10
C GLN A 51 1.92 5.11 -5.58
N ASP A 52 1.72 5.07 -4.28
CA ASP A 52 1.21 3.87 -3.61
C ASP A 52 -0.32 3.74 -3.77
N GLY A 53 -0.80 2.51 -3.84
CA GLY A 53 -2.16 2.15 -4.25
C GLY A 53 -3.27 2.62 -3.29
N GLU A 54 -4.53 2.36 -3.67
CA GLU A 54 -5.73 2.74 -2.89
C GLU A 54 -5.68 2.27 -1.43
N LEU A 55 -5.10 1.09 -1.17
CA LEU A 55 -4.91 0.58 0.19
C LEU A 55 -3.97 1.48 1.00
N ALA A 56 -2.82 1.88 0.45
CA ALA A 56 -1.91 2.79 1.12
C ALA A 56 -2.54 4.16 1.40
N LYS A 57 -3.35 4.67 0.46
CA LYS A 57 -4.14 5.89 0.67
C LYS A 57 -5.13 5.72 1.83
N LYS A 58 -5.89 4.63 1.85
CA LYS A 58 -6.84 4.31 2.93
C LYS A 58 -6.13 4.18 4.28
N THR A 59 -5.04 3.42 4.33
CA THR A 59 -4.24 3.25 5.55
C THR A 59 -3.68 4.56 6.06
N LYS A 60 -3.13 5.41 5.17
CA LYS A 60 -2.60 6.73 5.54
C LYS A 60 -3.70 7.66 6.07
N ALA A 61 -4.85 7.68 5.43
CA ALA A 61 -6.00 8.46 5.89
C ALA A 61 -6.45 8.01 7.29
N THR A 62 -6.56 6.70 7.52
CA THR A 62 -6.90 6.13 8.83
C THR A 62 -5.87 6.50 9.90
N ILE A 63 -4.57 6.39 9.63
CA ILE A 63 -3.51 6.74 10.59
C ILE A 63 -3.57 8.23 10.94
N ASN A 64 -3.77 9.10 9.95
CA ASN A 64 -3.89 10.54 10.17
C ASN A 64 -5.07 10.86 11.08
N GLU A 65 -6.23 10.25 10.83
CA GLU A 65 -7.42 10.44 11.66
C GLU A 65 -7.16 9.99 13.11
N LEU A 66 -6.61 8.80 13.31
CA LEU A 66 -6.30 8.30 14.66
C LEU A 66 -5.24 9.16 15.37
N SER A 67 -4.30 9.74 14.63
CA SER A 67 -3.31 10.67 15.18
C SER A 67 -3.95 12.00 15.61
N TYR A 68 -4.93 12.49 14.84
CA TYR A 68 -5.72 13.65 15.25
C TYR A 68 -6.50 13.37 16.53
N GLN A 69 -7.12 12.19 16.65
CA GLN A 69 -7.85 11.79 17.86
C GLN A 69 -6.97 11.74 19.11
N LEU A 70 -5.69 11.36 19.00
CA LEU A 70 -4.75 11.40 20.14
C LEU A 70 -4.55 12.81 20.70
N ASN A 71 -4.58 13.84 19.84
CA ASN A 71 -4.43 15.24 20.25
C ASN A 71 -5.75 15.89 20.68
N ASN A 72 -6.88 15.23 20.46
CA ASN A 72 -8.23 15.75 20.72
C ASN A 72 -9.02 14.83 21.67
N GLU A 73 -8.32 14.12 22.55
CA GLU A 73 -8.91 13.28 23.61
C GLU A 73 -9.97 12.29 23.09
N PHE A 74 -9.78 11.78 21.87
CA PHE A 74 -10.69 10.84 21.21
C PHE A 74 -12.12 11.37 21.05
N SER A 75 -12.29 12.69 20.92
CA SER A 75 -13.59 13.38 20.90
C SER A 75 -14.57 12.81 19.88
N ASP A 76 -14.09 12.25 18.77
CA ASP A 76 -14.95 11.80 17.68
C ASP A 76 -15.16 10.28 17.68
N ILE A 77 -14.45 9.54 18.54
CA ILE A 77 -14.62 8.10 18.69
C ILE A 77 -15.85 7.82 19.56
N LYS A 78 -16.84 7.13 18.99
CA LYS A 78 -18.05 6.67 19.68
C LYS A 78 -17.85 5.28 20.30
N GLN A 79 -17.13 4.39 19.61
CA GLN A 79 -16.90 3.02 20.08
C GLN A 79 -15.55 2.51 19.57
N PHE A 80 -14.83 1.79 20.42
CA PHE A 80 -13.57 1.14 20.09
C PHE A 80 -13.57 -0.29 20.64
N ASN A 81 -13.54 -1.29 19.76
CA ASN A 81 -13.55 -2.70 20.13
C ASN A 81 -12.30 -3.41 19.59
N ILE A 82 -11.70 -4.27 20.41
CA ILE A 82 -10.63 -5.18 19.99
C ILE A 82 -11.16 -6.61 20.08
N ARG A 83 -11.16 -7.32 18.95
CA ARG A 83 -11.41 -8.76 18.93
C ARG A 83 -10.09 -9.50 18.87
N LYS A 84 -9.91 -10.46 19.78
CA LYS A 84 -8.73 -11.33 19.82
C LYS A 84 -9.04 -12.70 19.22
N ASN A 85 -8.01 -13.41 18.75
CA ASN A 85 -8.12 -14.81 18.35
C ASN A 85 -8.06 -15.74 19.58
N SER A 86 -8.14 -17.07 19.36
CA SER A 86 -8.06 -18.07 20.43
C SER A 86 -6.72 -18.11 21.17
N LYS A 87 -5.66 -17.51 20.59
CA LYS A 87 -4.33 -17.36 21.21
C LYS A 87 -4.17 -16.05 21.98
N GLY A 88 -5.20 -15.19 21.99
CA GLY A 88 -5.16 -13.88 22.65
C GLY A 88 -4.51 -12.76 21.82
N GLU A 89 -4.14 -13.02 20.57
CA GLU A 89 -3.57 -12.01 19.66
C GLU A 89 -4.68 -11.15 19.05
N ILE A 90 -4.38 -9.88 18.78
CA ILE A 90 -5.33 -8.97 18.15
C ILE A 90 -5.64 -9.49 16.74
N LYS A 91 -6.93 -9.76 16.49
CA LYS A 91 -7.44 -10.20 15.19
C LYS A 91 -8.09 -9.04 14.44
N GLU A 92 -8.78 -8.16 15.15
CA GLU A 92 -9.51 -7.05 14.55
C GLU A 92 -9.64 -5.88 15.52
N ILE A 93 -9.57 -4.66 14.99
CA ILE A 93 -9.90 -3.42 15.67
C ILE A 93 -11.08 -2.80 14.92
N SER A 94 -12.19 -2.55 15.60
CA SER A 94 -13.37 -1.90 15.04
C SER A 94 -13.56 -0.55 15.74
N ILE A 95 -13.53 0.54 14.96
CA ILE A 95 -13.67 1.91 15.47
C ILE A 95 -14.91 2.51 14.82
N LYS A 96 -15.83 3.03 15.64
CA LYS A 96 -17.02 3.75 15.18
C LYS A 96 -16.88 5.21 15.57
N PHE A 97 -16.98 6.10 14.59
CA PHE A 97 -16.96 7.55 14.80
C PHE A 97 -18.39 8.07 15.08
N LYS A 98 -18.49 9.31 15.56
CA LYS A 98 -19.77 9.95 15.92
C LYS A 98 -20.58 10.43 14.70
N TYR A 99 -19.94 10.68 13.57
CA TYR A 99 -20.53 11.19 12.34
C TYR A 99 -20.74 10.11 11.28
#